data_AF-A0A424TNA8-F1
#
_entry.id   AF-A0A424TNA8-F1
#
_cell.length_a   1.000
_cell.length_b   1.000
_cell.length_c   1.000
_cell.angle_alpha   90.00
_cell.angle_beta   90.00
_cell.angle_gamma   90.00
#
_symmetry.space_group_name_H-M   'P 1'
#
loop_
_entity.id
_entity.type
_entity.pdbx_description
1 polymer ?
#
loop_
_entity_poly.entity_id
_entity_poly.type
_entity_poly.pdbx_seq_one_letter_code
_entity_poly.pdbx_strand_id
1 'polypeptide(L)'
;MKNASTEHFDILIVGAGISGIGGAYHLLQECPDKSFVILETMDSFGGTWKTHTYPGIRSDSDLYTFGYGFKPWTGPPIATAEEILDYMGEVIEENDISSHIRYEHTIETAEWSSDEKCWTLKVRQPGAKEQLTFTCGFLWMCQGYYRHTDPYTPEWPGMDQFQGTVVHPQTWP
;
A
#
# COMPACT_ATOMS: atom_id res chain seq x y z
N MET A 1 -27.01 -0.73 19.75
CA MET A 1 -25.93 -0.93 18.77
C MET A 1 -25.57 0.46 18.29
N LYS A 2 -24.39 0.98 18.63
CA LYS A 2 -23.96 2.28 18.10
C LYS A 2 -23.70 2.03 16.61
N ASN A 3 -24.38 2.75 15.73
CA ASN A 3 -24.03 2.72 14.31
C ASN A 3 -22.55 3.08 14.22
N ALA A 4 -21.70 2.17 13.74
CA ALA A 4 -20.38 2.53 13.28
C ALA A 4 -20.57 3.62 12.23
N SER A 5 -20.04 4.82 12.48
CA SER A 5 -20.21 5.95 11.58
C SER A 5 -19.55 5.62 10.24
N THR A 6 -20.33 5.61 9.16
CA THR A 6 -19.79 5.50 7.81
C THR A 6 -19.05 6.79 7.46
N GLU A 7 -17.82 6.67 6.97
CA GLU A 7 -17.04 7.79 6.44
C GLU A 7 -17.10 7.81 4.91
N HIS A 8 -17.20 8.98 4.31
CA HIS A 8 -17.30 9.15 2.87
C HIS A 8 -16.16 10.02 2.33
N PHE A 9 -15.59 9.61 1.19
CA PHE A 9 -14.57 10.32 0.44
C PHE A 9 -14.93 10.32 -1.04
N ASP A 10 -14.52 11.34 -1.81
CA ASP A 10 -14.68 11.30 -3.26
C ASP A 10 -13.86 10.13 -3.84
N ILE A 11 -12.62 9.97 -3.36
CA ILE A 11 -11.67 8.96 -3.81
C ILE A 11 -11.11 8.16 -2.62
N LEU A 12 -11.04 6.83 -2.75
CA LEU A 12 -10.32 5.98 -1.82
C LEU A 12 -9.19 5.26 -2.56
N ILE A 13 -7.96 5.42 -2.08
CA ILE A 13 -6.78 4.73 -2.58
C ILE A 13 -6.51 3.51 -1.70
N VAL A 14 -6.31 2.35 -2.31
CA VAL A 14 -5.96 1.11 -1.62
C VAL A 14 -4.45 0.91 -1.66
N GLY A 15 -3.76 1.08 -0.53
CA GLY A 15 -2.32 0.85 -0.38
C GLY A 15 -1.48 2.13 -0.46
N ALA A 16 -0.53 2.27 0.48
CA ALA A 16 0.46 3.35 0.59
C ALA A 16 1.83 2.91 0.03
N GLY A 17 1.82 2.15 -1.07
CA GLY A 17 3.01 1.87 -1.89
C GLY A 17 3.30 2.99 -2.88
N ILE A 18 4.31 2.79 -3.74
CA ILE A 18 4.75 3.80 -4.72
C ILE A 18 3.60 4.35 -5.59
N SER A 19 2.68 3.49 -6.03
CA SER A 19 1.52 3.90 -6.83
C SER A 19 0.51 4.73 -6.03
N GLY A 20 0.27 4.40 -4.76
CA GLY A 20 -0.67 5.13 -3.91
C GLY A 20 -0.16 6.52 -3.53
N ILE A 21 1.13 6.62 -3.20
CA ILE A 21 1.78 7.89 -2.86
C ILE A 21 1.87 8.81 -4.09
N GLY A 22 2.30 8.28 -5.24
CA GLY A 22 2.28 9.04 -6.49
C GLY A 22 0.88 9.51 -6.88
N GLY A 23 -0.14 8.65 -6.74
CA GLY A 23 -1.53 9.00 -6.99
C GLY A 23 -2.04 10.12 -6.08
N ALA A 24 -1.73 10.07 -4.78
CA ALA A 24 -2.12 11.11 -3.83
C ALA A 24 -1.47 12.47 -4.14
N TYR A 25 -0.20 12.49 -4.55
CA TYR A 25 0.43 13.72 -5.02
C TYR A 25 -0.38 14.36 -6.15
N HIS A 26 -0.70 13.59 -7.20
CA HIS A 26 -1.47 14.11 -8.33
C HIS A 26 -2.89 14.55 -7.93
N LEU A 27 -3.56 13.83 -7.02
CA LEU A 27 -4.86 14.27 -6.50
C LEU A 27 -4.78 15.63 -5.79
N LEU A 28 -3.75 15.84 -4.97
CA LEU A 28 -3.55 17.12 -4.29
C LEU A 28 -3.32 18.28 -5.28
N GLN A 29 -2.55 18.03 -6.36
CA GLN A 29 -2.23 19.06 -7.35
C GLN A 29 -3.36 19.33 -8.35
N GLU A 30 -4.04 18.29 -8.82
CA GLU A 30 -4.96 18.37 -9.96
C GLU A 30 -6.44 18.35 -9.55
N CYS A 31 -6.74 17.87 -8.34
CA CYS A 31 -8.09 17.75 -7.80
C CYS A 31 -8.20 18.28 -6.35
N PRO A 32 -7.76 19.52 -6.05
CA PRO A 32 -7.67 20.02 -4.67
C PRO A 32 -9.03 20.09 -3.94
N ASP A 33 -10.14 20.18 -4.69
CA ASP A 33 -11.49 20.20 -4.12
C ASP A 33 -12.05 18.80 -3.80
N LYS A 34 -11.30 17.73 -4.09
CA LYS A 34 -11.72 16.34 -3.86
C LYS A 34 -11.14 15.79 -2.57
N SER A 35 -12.03 15.26 -1.74
CA SER A 35 -11.65 14.53 -0.54
C SER A 35 -11.12 13.15 -0.92
N PHE A 36 -9.98 12.75 -0.34
CA PHE A 36 -9.47 11.40 -0.51
C PHE A 36 -8.81 10.86 0.76
N VAL A 37 -8.73 9.53 0.82
CA VAL A 37 -8.03 8.79 1.86
C VAL A 37 -7.25 7.63 1.24
N ILE A 38 -6.06 7.36 1.75
CA ILE A 38 -5.31 6.13 1.48
C ILE A 38 -5.52 5.19 2.66
N LEU A 39 -5.98 3.96 2.41
CA LEU A 39 -6.03 2.91 3.42
C LEU A 39 -4.87 1.94 3.19
N GLU A 40 -4.04 1.74 4.21
CA GLU A 40 -2.88 0.85 4.19
C GLU A 40 -3.03 -0.22 5.28
N THR A 41 -2.77 -1.48 4.93
CA THR A 41 -2.88 -2.62 5.83
C THR A 41 -1.76 -2.64 6.86
N MET A 42 -0.56 -2.21 6.46
CA MET A 42 0.64 -2.17 7.31
C MET A 42 0.61 -0.98 8.29
N ASP A 43 1.52 -1.02 9.26
CA ASP A 43 1.78 0.06 10.21
C ASP A 43 2.60 1.22 9.62
N SER A 44 2.97 1.11 8.34
CA SER A 44 3.86 2.05 7.64
C SER A 44 3.61 2.00 6.13
N PHE A 45 4.17 2.98 5.41
CA PHE A 45 4.12 3.04 3.95
C PHE A 45 5.21 2.17 3.32
N GLY A 46 5.21 2.07 1.99
CA GLY A 46 6.31 1.51 1.21
C GLY A 46 5.97 0.26 0.40
N GLY A 47 4.88 -0.44 0.74
CA GLY A 47 4.43 -1.62 0.01
C GLY A 47 5.51 -2.71 -0.10
N THR A 48 5.88 -3.09 -1.33
CA THR A 48 6.92 -4.09 -1.61
C THR A 48 8.26 -3.79 -0.91
N TRP A 49 8.65 -2.51 -0.84
CA TRP A 49 9.93 -2.08 -0.26
C TRP A 49 9.98 -2.22 1.26
N LYS A 50 8.81 -2.23 1.91
CA LYS A 50 8.67 -2.48 3.35
C LYS A 50 8.57 -3.99 3.66
N THR A 51 7.94 -4.76 2.77
CA THR A 51 7.61 -6.17 3.02
C THR A 51 8.73 -7.15 2.71
N HIS A 52 9.63 -6.83 1.78
CA HIS A 52 10.76 -7.70 1.44
C HIS A 52 12.01 -7.26 2.18
N THR A 53 12.57 -8.14 3.01
CA THR A 53 13.67 -7.81 3.93
C THR A 53 14.91 -8.69 3.74
N TYR A 54 14.93 -9.57 2.73
CA TYR A 54 16.09 -10.42 2.47
C TYR A 54 17.31 -9.60 2.02
N PRO A 55 18.55 -10.03 2.32
CA PRO A 55 19.74 -9.25 1.97
C PRO A 55 19.85 -8.93 0.47
N GLY A 56 20.04 -7.65 0.16
CA GLY A 56 20.31 -7.18 -1.20
C GLY A 56 19.09 -6.72 -2.00
N ILE A 57 17.94 -6.45 -1.37
CA ILE A 57 16.81 -5.77 -2.03
C ILE A 57 17.27 -4.46 -2.64
N ARG A 58 16.97 -4.31 -3.92
CA ARG A 58 17.19 -3.11 -4.70
C ARG A 58 16.24 -3.09 -5.89
N SER A 59 16.06 -1.94 -6.49
CA SER A 59 15.40 -1.83 -7.78
C SER A 59 16.16 -2.62 -8.85
N ASP A 60 15.43 -3.21 -9.78
CA ASP A 60 15.97 -3.76 -11.02
C ASP A 60 16.02 -2.71 -12.14
N SER A 61 15.26 -1.62 -11.98
CA SER A 61 15.18 -0.46 -12.87
C SER A 61 15.95 0.71 -12.29
N ASP A 62 16.51 1.56 -13.14
CA ASP A 62 17.14 2.78 -12.66
C ASP A 62 16.08 3.77 -12.11
N LEU A 63 16.38 4.46 -11.01
CA LEU A 63 15.43 5.41 -10.41
C LEU A 63 15.33 6.73 -11.17
N TYR A 64 16.19 7.00 -12.16
CA TYR A 64 15.99 8.15 -13.04
C TYR A 64 14.76 7.97 -13.94
N THR A 65 14.40 6.72 -14.25
CA THR A 65 13.19 6.38 -15.02
C THR A 65 12.05 5.84 -14.15
N PHE A 66 12.36 5.15 -13.06
CA PHE A 66 11.36 4.57 -12.16
C PHE A 66 10.85 5.56 -11.08
N GLY A 67 11.64 6.56 -10.72
CA GLY A 67 11.25 7.57 -9.73
C GLY A 67 10.11 8.47 -10.19
N TYR A 68 9.54 9.24 -9.25
CA TYR A 68 8.48 10.19 -9.57
C TYR A 68 9.03 11.36 -10.41
N GLY A 69 8.33 11.69 -11.50
CA GLY A 69 8.69 12.83 -12.34
C GLY A 69 8.66 14.18 -11.61
N PHE A 70 7.83 14.31 -10.56
CA PHE A 70 7.73 15.51 -9.73
C PHE A 70 8.78 15.59 -8.61
N LYS A 71 9.49 14.49 -8.33
CA LYS A 71 10.61 14.46 -7.38
C LYS A 71 11.77 13.66 -7.99
N PRO A 72 12.55 14.25 -8.90
CA PRO A 72 13.62 13.54 -9.58
C PRO A 72 14.61 12.90 -8.60
N TRP A 73 14.99 11.65 -8.88
CA TRP A 73 15.97 10.92 -8.09
C TRP A 73 17.39 11.47 -8.28
N THR A 74 18.13 11.63 -7.17
CA THR A 74 19.48 12.22 -7.17
C THR A 74 20.58 11.27 -6.68
N GLY A 75 20.21 10.07 -6.21
CA GLY A 75 21.14 9.07 -5.71
C GLY A 75 21.72 8.15 -6.80
N PRO A 76 22.30 7.00 -6.40
CA PRO A 76 22.79 5.97 -7.32
C PRO A 76 21.68 5.46 -8.24
N PRO A 77 21.97 5.08 -9.51
CA PRO A 77 20.93 4.67 -10.45
C PRO A 77 20.11 3.49 -9.94
N ILE A 78 20.76 2.53 -9.29
CA ILE A 78 20.12 1.35 -8.69
C ILE A 78 20.04 1.55 -7.18
N ALA A 79 18.87 1.95 -6.69
CA ALA A 79 18.63 2.20 -5.27
C ALA A 79 18.25 0.93 -4.52
N THR A 80 18.68 0.88 -3.27
CA THR A 80 18.29 -0.11 -2.26
C THR A 80 16.85 0.10 -1.79
N ALA A 81 16.27 -0.88 -1.09
CA ALA A 81 14.95 -0.71 -0.46
C ALA A 81 14.91 0.45 0.53
N GLU A 82 15.96 0.63 1.34
CA GLU A 82 16.08 1.71 2.31
C GLU A 82 16.06 3.08 1.63
N GLU A 83 16.89 3.27 0.62
CA GLU A 83 16.92 4.50 -0.20
C GLU A 83 15.56 4.81 -0.84
N ILE A 84 14.82 3.80 -1.30
CA ILE A 84 13.48 3.98 -1.87
C ILE A 84 12.45 4.35 -0.79
N LEU A 85 12.54 3.75 0.40
CA LEU A 85 11.68 4.09 1.53
C LEU A 85 11.93 5.53 2.00
N ASP A 86 13.19 5.95 2.12
CA ASP A 86 13.55 7.33 2.48
C ASP A 86 13.00 8.31 1.46
N TYR A 87 13.22 8.04 0.17
CA TYR A 87 12.69 8.83 -0.93
C TYR A 87 11.15 8.97 -0.92
N MET A 88 10.45 7.87 -0.67
CA MET A 88 8.99 7.90 -0.52
C MET A 88 8.56 8.68 0.73
N GLY A 89 9.30 8.55 1.83
CA GLY A 89 9.06 9.31 3.06
C GLY A 89 9.19 10.80 2.85
N GLU A 90 10.23 11.24 2.14
CA GLU A 90 10.41 12.64 1.75
C GLU A 90 9.23 13.15 0.90
N VAL A 91 8.74 12.38 -0.08
CA VAL A 91 7.55 12.76 -0.86
C VAL A 91 6.33 12.95 0.04
N ILE A 92 6.14 12.05 1.00
CA ILE A 92 5.00 12.09 1.90
C ILE A 92 5.05 13.34 2.78
N GLU A 93 6.23 13.66 3.32
CA GLU A 93 6.44 14.81 4.20
C GLU A 93 6.36 16.14 3.44
N GLU A 94 7.07 16.28 2.32
CA GLU A 94 7.14 17.52 1.52
C GLU A 94 5.79 17.95 0.95
N ASN A 95 4.83 17.03 0.84
CA ASN A 95 3.53 17.25 0.20
C ASN A 95 2.34 17.04 1.14
N ASP A 96 2.59 16.96 2.46
CA ASP A 96 1.55 16.78 3.50
C ASP A 96 0.63 15.55 3.31
N ILE A 97 1.09 14.54 2.56
CA ILE A 97 0.31 13.33 2.23
C ILE A 97 0.05 12.49 3.49
N SER A 98 0.91 12.58 4.51
CA SER A 98 0.79 11.82 5.76
C SER A 98 -0.60 11.94 6.39
N SER A 99 -1.21 13.13 6.33
CA SER A 99 -2.53 13.41 6.88
C SER A 99 -3.69 12.65 6.18
N HIS A 100 -3.44 12.12 4.98
CA HIS A 100 -4.39 11.38 4.17
C HIS A 100 -4.22 9.87 4.27
N ILE A 101 -3.19 9.37 4.96
CA ILE A 101 -2.92 7.94 5.08
C ILE A 101 -3.48 7.41 6.40
N ARG A 102 -4.21 6.30 6.32
CA ARG A 102 -4.65 5.52 7.48
C ARG A 102 -4.00 4.14 7.44
N TYR A 103 -2.98 3.98 8.27
CA TYR A 103 -2.29 2.71 8.51
C TYR A 103 -3.13 1.75 9.33
N GLU A 104 -2.80 0.46 9.28
CA GLU A 104 -3.51 -0.61 9.98
C GLU A 104 -5.02 -0.70 9.61
N HIS A 105 -5.37 -0.37 8.37
CA HIS A 105 -6.73 -0.45 7.82
C HIS A 105 -6.79 -1.50 6.71
N THR A 106 -7.17 -2.72 7.07
CA THR A 106 -7.32 -3.83 6.10
C THR A 106 -8.71 -3.81 5.49
N ILE A 107 -8.81 -3.57 4.18
CA ILE A 107 -10.07 -3.70 3.43
C ILE A 107 -10.38 -5.19 3.26
N GLU A 108 -11.54 -5.63 3.75
CA GLU A 108 -11.99 -7.03 3.63
C GLU A 108 -12.96 -7.22 2.46
N THR A 109 -13.82 -6.23 2.19
CA THR A 109 -14.74 -6.24 1.05
C THR A 109 -14.83 -4.85 0.43
N ALA A 110 -15.13 -4.83 -0.87
CA ALA A 110 -15.48 -3.64 -1.63
C ALA A 110 -16.66 -3.98 -2.55
N GLU A 111 -17.78 -3.27 -2.39
CA GLU A 111 -19.03 -3.56 -3.07
C GLU A 111 -19.53 -2.31 -3.79
N TRP A 112 -19.78 -2.42 -5.10
CA TRP A 112 -20.35 -1.32 -5.88
C TRP A 112 -21.88 -1.33 -5.82
N SER A 113 -22.48 -0.18 -5.53
CA SER A 113 -23.92 0.05 -5.64
C SER A 113 -24.20 0.90 -6.88
N SER A 114 -24.97 0.37 -7.83
CA SER A 114 -25.41 1.16 -8.99
C SER A 114 -26.51 2.17 -8.63
N ASP A 115 -27.30 1.87 -7.61
CA ASP A 115 -28.38 2.75 -7.14
C ASP A 115 -27.81 3.97 -6.40
N GLU A 116 -26.84 3.74 -5.51
CA GLU A 116 -26.17 4.79 -4.72
C GLU A 116 -24.97 5.41 -5.46
N LYS A 117 -24.51 4.78 -6.55
CA LYS A 117 -23.38 5.20 -7.38
C LYS A 117 -22.08 5.37 -6.59
N CYS A 118 -21.85 4.48 -5.63
CA CYS A 118 -20.66 4.49 -4.80
C CYS A 118 -20.21 3.08 -4.44
N TRP A 119 -18.94 2.98 -4.07
CA TRP A 119 -18.37 1.82 -3.41
C TRP A 119 -18.63 1.89 -1.92
N THR A 120 -18.95 0.74 -1.31
CA THR A 120 -18.92 0.53 0.13
C THR A 120 -17.82 -0.46 0.48
N LEU A 121 -16.93 -0.07 1.40
CA LEU A 121 -15.82 -0.89 1.87
C LEU A 121 -16.00 -1.26 3.33
N LYS A 122 -15.78 -2.53 3.65
CA LYS A 122 -15.68 -3.02 5.04
C LYS A 122 -14.22 -3.13 5.42
N VAL A 123 -13.84 -2.43 6.48
CA VAL A 123 -12.44 -2.26 6.89
C VAL A 123 -12.25 -2.77 8.30
N ARG A 124 -11.20 -3.55 8.51
CA ARG A 124 -10.78 -4.08 9.80
C ARG A 124 -9.52 -3.38 10.29
N GLN A 125 -9.55 -2.98 11.55
CA GLN A 125 -8.36 -2.54 12.28
C GLN A 125 -7.93 -3.62 13.29
N PRO A 126 -6.63 -3.73 13.60
CA PRO A 126 -6.13 -4.59 14.67
C PRO A 126 -6.86 -4.32 16.00
N GLY A 127 -7.35 -5.38 16.64
CA GLY A 127 -8.03 -5.29 17.94
C GLY A 127 -9.43 -4.68 17.94
N ALA A 128 -9.94 -4.18 16.80
CA ALA A 128 -11.29 -3.64 16.71
C ALA A 128 -12.35 -4.74 16.77
N LYS A 129 -13.41 -4.52 17.57
CA LYS A 129 -14.55 -5.44 17.70
C LYS A 129 -15.56 -5.30 16.56
N GLU A 130 -15.65 -4.11 15.97
CA GLU A 130 -16.58 -3.77 14.90
C GLU A 130 -15.79 -3.37 13.65
N GLN A 131 -16.30 -3.74 12.48
CA GLN A 131 -15.76 -3.28 11.20
C GLN A 131 -16.11 -1.81 10.98
N LEU A 132 -15.14 -1.04 10.49
CA LEU A 132 -15.38 0.30 9.97
C LEU A 132 -16.02 0.19 8.58
N THR A 133 -16.82 1.20 8.23
CA THR A 133 -17.41 1.32 6.89
C THR A 133 -16.94 2.61 6.24
N PHE A 134 -16.39 2.47 5.04
CA PHE A 134 -15.99 3.59 4.19
C PHE A 134 -16.82 3.56 2.92
N THR A 135 -17.06 4.73 2.33
CA THR A 135 -17.69 4.84 1.01
C THR A 135 -16.92 5.79 0.12
N CYS A 136 -16.92 5.52 -1.19
CA CYS A 136 -16.31 6.43 -2.16
C CYS A 136 -16.95 6.39 -3.55
N GLY A 137 -16.83 7.48 -4.30
CA GLY A 137 -17.25 7.54 -5.70
C GLY A 137 -16.26 6.86 -6.64
N PHE A 138 -14.97 6.94 -6.32
CA PHE A 138 -13.89 6.33 -7.09
C PHE A 138 -12.96 5.50 -6.19
N LEU A 139 -12.74 4.24 -6.56
CA LEU A 139 -11.86 3.32 -5.86
C LEU A 139 -10.59 3.08 -6.68
N TRP A 140 -9.45 3.59 -6.19
CA TRP A 140 -8.16 3.50 -6.86
C TRP A 140 -7.32 2.36 -6.26
N MET A 141 -7.18 1.27 -7.00
CA MET A 141 -6.49 0.06 -6.55
C MET A 141 -4.97 0.17 -6.73
N CYS A 142 -4.26 0.47 -5.64
CA CYS A 142 -2.79 0.60 -5.58
C CYS A 142 -2.13 -0.49 -4.70
N GLN A 143 -2.83 -1.60 -4.47
CA GLN A 143 -2.48 -2.66 -3.51
C GLN A 143 -1.30 -3.55 -3.92
N GLY A 144 -0.71 -3.31 -5.09
CA GLY A 144 0.30 -4.17 -5.67
C GLY A 144 -0.26 -5.49 -6.20
N TYR A 145 0.65 -6.38 -6.61
CA TYR A 145 0.33 -7.66 -7.25
C TYR A 145 0.80 -8.88 -6.44
N TYR A 146 1.51 -8.67 -5.33
CA TYR A 146 1.97 -9.75 -4.46
C TYR A 146 0.88 -10.16 -3.47
N ARG A 147 0.77 -11.46 -3.21
CA ARG A 147 0.00 -11.97 -2.07
C ARG A 147 0.90 -11.94 -0.83
N HIS A 148 0.84 -10.86 -0.06
CA HIS A 148 1.75 -10.64 1.07
C HIS A 148 1.54 -11.59 2.26
N THR A 149 0.30 -12.08 2.46
CA THR A 149 -0.06 -12.94 3.60
C THR A 149 0.10 -14.44 3.34
N ASP A 150 0.14 -14.84 2.08
CA ASP A 150 0.14 -16.24 1.66
C ASP A 150 0.99 -16.39 0.40
N PRO A 151 2.33 -16.31 0.55
CA PRO A 151 3.22 -16.39 -0.58
C PRO A 151 3.25 -17.80 -1.18
N TYR A 152 3.41 -17.89 -2.50
CA TYR A 152 3.44 -19.19 -3.16
C TYR A 152 4.75 -19.93 -2.88
N THR A 153 4.66 -21.03 -2.14
CA THR A 153 5.76 -21.99 -1.97
C THR A 153 5.45 -23.25 -2.79
N PRO A 154 6.25 -23.57 -3.82
CA PRO A 154 6.08 -24.82 -4.56
C PRO A 154 6.40 -26.03 -3.69
N GLU A 155 5.72 -27.15 -3.95
CA GLU A 155 6.00 -28.43 -3.31
C GLU A 155 6.86 -29.31 -4.21
N TRP A 156 7.91 -29.90 -3.64
CA TRP A 156 8.76 -30.87 -4.34
C TRP A 156 8.78 -32.21 -3.59
N PRO A 157 8.82 -33.36 -4.30
CA PRO A 157 8.99 -34.66 -3.67
C PRO A 157 10.24 -34.70 -2.78
N GLY A 158 10.06 -35.02 -1.50
CA GLY A 158 11.15 -35.09 -0.51
C GLY A 158 11.61 -33.74 0.06
N MET A 159 10.91 -32.64 -0.22
CA MET A 159 11.20 -31.33 0.39
C MET A 159 11.13 -31.37 1.92
N ASP A 160 10.20 -32.17 2.46
CA ASP A 160 10.02 -32.44 3.89
C ASP A 160 11.18 -33.23 4.53
N GLN A 161 12.01 -33.90 3.71
CA GLN A 161 13.17 -34.67 4.17
C GLN A 161 14.42 -33.80 4.34
N PHE A 162 14.42 -32.58 3.80
CA PHE A 162 15.53 -31.65 3.96
C PHE A 162 15.64 -31.21 5.42
N GLN A 163 16.80 -31.44 6.04
CA GLN A 163 17.04 -31.16 7.46
C GLN A 163 17.50 -29.72 7.74
N GLY A 164 17.71 -28.92 6.70
CA GLY A 164 18.08 -27.51 6.82
C GLY A 164 16.85 -26.60 6.84
N THR A 165 17.10 -25.30 7.00
CA THR A 165 16.04 -24.29 6.93
C THR A 165 15.72 -23.96 5.47
N VAL A 166 14.45 -24.13 5.10
CA VAL A 166 13.91 -23.54 3.87
C VAL A 166 13.42 -22.14 4.21
N VAL A 167 14.00 -21.12 3.58
CA VAL A 167 13.63 -19.71 3.80
C VAL A 167 12.84 -19.22 2.60
N HIS A 168 11.64 -18.70 2.83
CA HIS A 168 10.85 -18.04 1.79
C HIS A 168 11.22 -16.55 1.72
N PRO A 169 11.54 -15.98 0.53
CA PRO A 169 11.99 -14.59 0.41
C PRO A 169 11.02 -13.54 0.98
N GLN A 170 9.70 -13.76 0.85
CA GLN A 170 8.68 -12.84 1.39
C GLN A 170 8.52 -12.90 2.91
N THR A 171 9.08 -13.90 3.59
CA THR A 171 8.99 -14.08 5.05
C THR A 171 10.40 -14.29 5.62
N TRP A 172 11.36 -13.53 5.11
CA TRP A 172 12.75 -13.61 5.55
C TRP A 172 12.87 -13.34 7.06
N PRO A 173 13.56 -14.20 7.83
CA PRO A 173 13.63 -14.12 9.29
C PRO A 173 14.53 -12.99 9.81
#